data_AF-A0A3N0AG55-F1
#
_entry.id   AF-A0A3N0AG55-F1
#
_cell.length_a   1.000
_cell.length_b   1.000
_cell.length_c   1.000
_cell.angle_alpha   90.00
_cell.angle_beta   90.00
_cell.angle_gamma   90.00
#
_symmetry.space_group_name_H-M   'P 1'
#
loop_
_entity.id
_entity.type
_entity.pdbx_description
1 polymer ?
#
loop_
_entity_poly.entity_id
_entity_poly.type
_entity_poly.pdbx_seq_one_letter_code
_entity_poly.pdbx_strand_id
1 'polypeptide(L)'
;MISETIHRQDKEGDQFELGERLLYLRTPNFAGKDVEALQTALGALGFACGGVSGTFGAYTEGALRKFQLNMGLVPDGIAGVNTYAILRNLHNAWMDKPQVEERAYMGFARAADVLEHHAVCLFGTEGFTRKVASYMSNLAMATNPRSKMVSAETLLVPPDADMLLAHIVGPDDKTDPSVPRVLCDDASALAKRISAAVDAARAKTGEGEPLRIALELSGVAGSDAVAEEVDRMAHHDAILLLDAFCMAFS
;
A
#
# COMPACT_ATOMS: atom_id res chain seq x y z
N MET A 1 -50.62 18.53 -11.59
CA MET A 1 -50.26 17.23 -12.18
C MET A 1 -48.75 17.12 -12.09
N ILE A 2 -48.28 16.29 -11.15
CA ILE A 2 -46.88 16.14 -10.78
C ILE A 2 -46.32 15.03 -11.66
N SER A 3 -45.34 15.35 -12.50
CA SER A 3 -44.82 14.43 -13.52
C SER A 3 -43.94 13.37 -12.84
N GLU A 4 -44.25 12.11 -13.12
CA GLU A 4 -43.66 10.92 -12.51
C GLU A 4 -42.14 10.85 -12.71
N THR A 5 -41.46 10.63 -11.59
CA THR A 5 -40.07 10.23 -11.44
C THR A 5 -39.76 9.03 -12.33
N ILE A 6 -38.84 9.20 -13.28
CA ILE A 6 -38.30 8.10 -14.09
C ILE A 6 -37.41 7.22 -13.19
N HIS A 7 -38.03 6.25 -12.52
CA HIS A 7 -37.34 5.07 -12.02
C HIS A 7 -37.10 4.14 -13.23
N ARG A 8 -35.92 4.27 -13.86
CA ARG A 8 -35.40 3.17 -14.68
C ARG A 8 -35.01 2.05 -13.72
N GLN A 9 -35.82 1.00 -13.69
CA GLN A 9 -35.46 -0.29 -13.12
C GLN A 9 -34.21 -0.79 -13.86
N ASP A 10 -33.09 -0.89 -13.15
CA ASP A 10 -31.92 -1.63 -13.58
C ASP A 10 -32.33 -3.12 -13.67
N LYS A 11 -32.63 -3.57 -14.89
CA LYS A 11 -32.91 -4.98 -15.16
C LYS A 11 -31.62 -5.79 -15.07
N GLU A 12 -31.75 -6.94 -14.43
CA GLU A 12 -30.77 -8.02 -14.37
C GLU A 12 -30.10 -8.27 -15.74
N GLY A 13 -28.77 -8.24 -15.78
CA GLY A 13 -28.00 -9.03 -16.75
C GLY A 13 -27.33 -8.32 -17.93
N ASP A 14 -27.14 -7.01 -17.95
CA ASP A 14 -26.28 -6.41 -18.99
C ASP A 14 -24.80 -6.74 -18.72
N GLN A 15 -24.31 -7.80 -19.37
CA GLN A 15 -22.91 -8.19 -19.43
C GLN A 15 -22.16 -7.25 -20.37
N PHE A 16 -21.88 -6.03 -19.92
CA PHE A 16 -20.98 -5.15 -20.67
C PHE A 16 -19.56 -5.74 -20.70
N GLU A 17 -18.91 -5.66 -21.84
CA GLU A 17 -17.49 -5.95 -22.01
C GLU A 17 -16.64 -4.69 -21.81
N LEU A 18 -15.34 -4.89 -21.53
CA LEU A 18 -14.40 -3.80 -21.29
C LEU A 18 -14.32 -2.87 -22.52
N GLY A 19 -14.77 -1.63 -22.33
CA GLY A 19 -14.73 -0.60 -23.38
C GLY A 19 -16.06 -0.28 -24.05
N GLU A 20 -17.14 -0.98 -23.70
CA GLU A 20 -18.48 -0.73 -24.26
C GLU A 20 -19.17 0.49 -23.65
N ARG A 21 -18.75 0.90 -22.43
CA ARG A 21 -19.28 2.10 -21.76
C ARG A 21 -18.20 2.88 -21.02
N LEU A 22 -18.49 4.15 -20.76
CA LEU A 22 -17.67 5.00 -19.90
C LEU A 22 -17.84 4.56 -18.45
N LEU A 23 -16.75 4.15 -17.80
CA LEU A 23 -16.75 3.83 -16.38
C LEU A 23 -16.13 4.98 -15.59
N TYR A 24 -16.79 5.39 -14.52
CA TYR A 24 -16.36 6.45 -13.62
C TYR A 24 -17.06 6.30 -12.28
N LEU A 25 -16.53 6.95 -11.24
CA LEU A 25 -17.15 6.91 -9.92
C LEU A 25 -18.51 7.66 -9.94
N ARG A 26 -19.59 6.97 -9.59
CA ARG A 26 -20.96 7.53 -9.54
C ARG A 26 -21.82 6.81 -8.50
N THR A 27 -23.01 7.34 -8.22
CA THR A 27 -24.00 6.68 -7.35
C THR A 27 -25.29 6.41 -8.13
N PRO A 28 -25.80 5.16 -8.20
CA PRO A 28 -25.16 3.92 -7.73
C PRO A 28 -23.93 3.57 -8.57
N ASN A 29 -22.94 2.92 -7.93
CA ASN A 29 -21.69 2.51 -8.57
C ASN A 29 -21.98 1.64 -9.80
N PHE A 30 -21.11 1.71 -10.81
CA PHE A 30 -21.14 0.70 -11.87
C PHE A 30 -20.77 -0.66 -11.29
N ALA A 31 -21.43 -1.69 -11.78
CA ALA A 31 -21.07 -3.07 -11.52
C ALA A 31 -21.17 -3.91 -12.79
N GLY A 32 -20.38 -4.98 -12.87
CA GLY A 32 -20.40 -5.92 -13.99
C GLY A 32 -19.03 -6.43 -14.41
N LYS A 33 -19.04 -7.31 -15.41
CA LYS A 33 -17.84 -7.96 -15.97
C LYS A 33 -16.84 -6.98 -16.57
N ASP A 34 -17.30 -5.89 -17.18
CA ASP A 34 -16.46 -4.81 -17.67
C ASP A 34 -15.65 -4.14 -16.55
N VAL A 35 -16.26 -3.99 -15.37
CA VAL A 35 -15.59 -3.45 -14.18
C VAL A 35 -14.58 -4.47 -13.64
N GLU A 36 -14.92 -5.75 -13.58
CA GLU A 36 -13.99 -6.81 -13.19
C GLU A 36 -12.77 -6.85 -14.12
N ALA A 37 -13.01 -6.80 -15.43
CA ALA A 37 -11.96 -6.77 -16.44
C ALA A 37 -11.07 -5.54 -16.28
N LEU A 38 -11.64 -4.35 -16.04
CA LEU A 38 -10.88 -3.13 -15.77
C LEU A 38 -10.03 -3.27 -14.50
N GLN A 39 -10.61 -3.76 -13.41
CA GLN A 39 -9.92 -3.92 -12.13
C GLN A 39 -8.76 -4.91 -12.23
N THR A 40 -8.98 -6.03 -12.91
CA THR A 40 -7.93 -7.02 -13.17
C THR A 40 -6.81 -6.38 -13.98
N ALA A 41 -7.16 -5.47 -14.92
CA ALA A 41 -6.20 -4.81 -15.80
C ALA A 41 -5.26 -3.89 -15.09
N LEU A 42 -5.87 -3.00 -14.35
CA LEU A 42 -5.16 -2.07 -13.52
C LEU A 42 -4.30 -2.86 -12.54
N GLY A 43 -4.85 -3.89 -11.87
CA GLY A 43 -4.14 -4.70 -10.88
C GLY A 43 -2.85 -5.31 -11.41
N ALA A 44 -2.90 -5.99 -12.55
CA ALA A 44 -1.70 -6.64 -13.09
C ALA A 44 -0.71 -5.70 -13.77
N LEU A 45 -1.16 -4.52 -14.19
CA LEU A 45 -0.29 -3.42 -14.60
C LEU A 45 0.33 -2.68 -13.39
N GLY A 46 0.04 -3.12 -12.16
CA GLY A 46 0.60 -2.57 -10.92
C GLY A 46 -0.25 -1.48 -10.26
N PHE A 47 -1.45 -1.23 -10.76
CA PHE A 47 -2.41 -0.23 -10.28
C PHE A 47 -3.58 -0.89 -9.56
N ALA A 48 -3.42 -1.18 -8.28
CA ALA A 48 -4.42 -1.99 -7.61
C ALA A 48 -5.70 -1.25 -7.21
N CYS A 49 -6.82 -1.95 -7.41
CA CYS A 49 -8.17 -1.45 -7.18
C CYS A 49 -8.74 -1.85 -5.81
N GLY A 50 -7.95 -2.44 -4.91
CA GLY A 50 -8.44 -2.99 -3.64
C GLY A 50 -9.20 -4.33 -3.78
N GLY A 51 -8.98 -5.05 -4.88
CA GLY A 51 -9.63 -6.32 -5.23
C GLY A 51 -10.43 -6.25 -6.55
N VAL A 52 -10.74 -7.42 -7.12
CA VAL A 52 -11.63 -7.56 -8.29
C VAL A 52 -13.04 -7.86 -7.78
N SER A 53 -13.74 -6.81 -7.35
CA SER A 53 -15.09 -6.90 -6.80
C SER A 53 -16.19 -6.76 -7.85
N GLY A 54 -15.82 -6.39 -9.08
CA GLY A 54 -16.75 -6.06 -10.14
C GLY A 54 -17.59 -4.82 -9.88
N THR A 55 -17.25 -4.03 -8.86
CA THR A 55 -17.93 -2.76 -8.52
C THR A 55 -16.95 -1.59 -8.61
N PHE A 56 -17.31 -0.56 -9.38
CA PHE A 56 -16.47 0.61 -9.61
C PHE A 56 -16.63 1.58 -8.43
N GLY A 57 -15.77 1.42 -7.42
CA GLY A 57 -15.71 2.29 -6.24
C GLY A 57 -14.51 3.24 -6.27
N ALA A 58 -14.35 4.02 -5.20
CA ALA A 58 -13.26 5.01 -5.06
C ALA A 58 -11.86 4.41 -5.24
N TYR A 59 -11.65 3.14 -4.86
CA TYR A 59 -10.38 2.45 -5.08
C TYR A 59 -10.09 2.13 -6.54
N THR A 60 -11.11 1.76 -7.31
CA THR A 60 -10.99 1.57 -8.76
C THR A 60 -10.71 2.90 -9.45
N GLU A 61 -11.41 3.97 -9.04
CA GLU A 61 -11.15 5.33 -9.55
C GLU A 61 -9.71 5.78 -9.25
N GLY A 62 -9.23 5.61 -8.01
CA GLY A 62 -7.87 5.98 -7.62
C GLY A 62 -6.79 5.20 -8.39
N ALA A 63 -6.98 3.89 -8.57
CA ALA A 63 -6.10 3.07 -9.39
C ALA A 63 -6.06 3.53 -10.85
N LEU A 64 -7.24 3.85 -11.39
CA LEU A 64 -7.39 4.32 -12.76
C LEU A 64 -6.70 5.68 -12.97
N ARG A 65 -6.82 6.62 -12.02
CA ARG A 65 -6.13 7.91 -12.09
C ARG A 65 -4.60 7.73 -12.11
N LYS A 66 -4.07 6.82 -11.29
CA LYS A 66 -2.63 6.50 -11.28
C LYS A 66 -2.18 5.89 -12.62
N PHE A 67 -2.98 4.96 -13.16
CA PHE A 67 -2.73 4.39 -14.49
C PHE A 67 -2.71 5.47 -15.57
N GLN A 68 -3.74 6.32 -15.61
CA GLN A 68 -3.84 7.41 -16.57
C GLN A 68 -2.62 8.34 -16.48
N LEU A 69 -2.22 8.74 -15.27
CA LEU A 69 -1.03 9.56 -15.05
C LEU A 69 0.23 8.89 -15.61
N ASN A 70 0.46 7.61 -15.28
CA ASN A 70 1.64 6.87 -15.72
C ASN A 70 1.68 6.63 -17.24
N MET A 71 0.52 6.66 -17.89
CA MET A 71 0.38 6.49 -19.34
C MET A 71 0.33 7.83 -20.10
N GLY A 72 0.54 8.96 -19.42
CA GLY A 72 0.52 10.30 -20.01
C GLY A 72 -0.88 10.79 -20.40
N LEU A 73 -1.94 10.20 -19.83
CA LEU A 73 -3.32 10.66 -19.96
C LEU A 73 -3.66 11.67 -18.86
N VAL A 74 -4.76 12.40 -19.05
CA VAL A 74 -5.36 13.21 -17.99
C VAL A 74 -5.89 12.26 -16.90
N PRO A 75 -5.49 12.40 -15.62
CA PRO A 75 -5.90 11.51 -14.53
C PRO A 75 -7.27 11.90 -13.97
N ASP A 76 -8.29 11.87 -14.83
CA ASP A 76 -9.67 12.26 -14.53
C ASP A 76 -10.49 11.15 -13.82
N GLY A 77 -9.98 9.91 -13.77
CA GLY A 77 -10.68 8.78 -13.16
C GLY A 77 -11.82 8.24 -14.03
N ILE A 78 -11.85 8.59 -15.31
CA ILE A 78 -12.86 8.16 -16.27
C ILE A 78 -12.22 7.17 -17.26
N ALA A 79 -12.69 5.93 -17.27
CA ALA A 79 -12.26 4.94 -18.24
C ALA A 79 -12.98 5.23 -19.57
N GLY A 80 -12.33 6.06 -20.38
CA GLY A 80 -12.80 6.48 -21.70
C GLY A 80 -12.05 5.81 -22.84
N VAL A 81 -12.37 6.22 -24.07
CA VAL A 81 -11.79 5.66 -25.30
C VAL A 81 -10.26 5.62 -25.26
N ASN A 82 -9.61 6.68 -24.75
CA ASN A 82 -8.16 6.75 -24.64
C ASN A 82 -7.60 5.75 -23.62
N THR A 83 -8.23 5.63 -22.45
CA THR A 83 -7.86 4.63 -21.44
C THR A 83 -7.96 3.22 -22.00
N TYR A 84 -9.08 2.89 -22.64
CA TYR A 84 -9.30 1.55 -23.21
C TYR A 84 -8.35 1.24 -24.38
N ALA A 85 -8.01 2.24 -25.19
CA ALA A 85 -7.02 2.07 -26.26
C ALA A 85 -5.65 1.66 -25.69
N ILE A 86 -5.20 2.31 -24.60
CA ILE A 86 -3.94 1.95 -23.95
C ILE A 86 -4.03 0.56 -23.32
N LEU A 87 -5.11 0.23 -22.61
CA LEU A 87 -5.29 -1.10 -22.02
C LEU A 87 -5.27 -2.21 -23.09
N ARG A 88 -5.86 -1.99 -24.27
CA ARG A 88 -5.78 -2.93 -25.39
C ARG A 88 -4.38 -3.03 -26.00
N ASN A 89 -3.64 -1.93 -26.09
CA ASN A 89 -2.26 -1.96 -26.57
C ASN A 89 -1.33 -2.72 -25.61
N LEU A 90 -1.68 -2.73 -24.31
CA LEU A 90 -0.97 -3.46 -23.26
C LEU A 90 -1.49 -4.90 -23.06
N HIS A 91 -2.39 -5.39 -23.91
CA HIS A 91 -3.06 -6.68 -23.75
C HIS A 91 -2.08 -7.86 -23.62
N ASN A 92 -0.99 -7.85 -24.40
CA ASN A 92 0.05 -8.89 -24.33
C ASN A 92 0.92 -8.82 -23.06
N ALA A 93 0.95 -7.68 -22.35
CA ALA A 93 1.75 -7.50 -21.14
C ALA A 93 1.11 -8.12 -19.90
N TRP A 94 -0.16 -8.54 -19.99
CA TRP A 94 -0.94 -8.98 -18.84
C TRP A 94 -1.70 -10.30 -19.07
N MET A 95 -2.09 -10.69 -20.28
CA MET A 95 -2.73 -12.01 -20.50
C MET A 95 -1.81 -13.22 -20.30
N ASP A 96 -0.49 -13.09 -20.52
CA ASP A 96 0.47 -14.21 -20.51
C ASP A 96 1.25 -14.40 -19.19
N LYS A 97 0.97 -13.61 -18.14
CA LYS A 97 1.63 -13.81 -16.84
C LYS A 97 0.84 -14.79 -15.97
N PRO A 98 1.49 -15.83 -15.39
CA PRO A 98 0.84 -16.65 -14.38
C PRO A 98 0.34 -15.73 -13.26
N GLN A 99 -0.89 -15.96 -12.83
CA GLN A 99 -1.51 -15.28 -11.69
C GLN A 99 -0.51 -15.37 -10.53
N VAL A 100 0.18 -14.28 -10.23
CA VAL A 100 1.03 -14.21 -9.04
C VAL A 100 0.07 -14.35 -7.87
N GLU A 101 0.11 -15.52 -7.23
CA GLU A 101 -0.65 -15.80 -6.01
C GLU A 101 -0.47 -14.66 -5.02
N GLU A 102 -1.61 -14.19 -4.50
CA GLU A 102 -1.76 -13.43 -3.26
C GLU A 102 -0.58 -12.50 -2.89
N ARG A 103 -0.41 -11.40 -3.63
CA ARG A 103 -0.25 -10.14 -2.88
C ARG A 103 -1.61 -9.90 -2.25
N ALA A 104 -1.76 -10.26 -0.98
CA ALA A 104 -2.91 -9.94 -0.16
C ALA A 104 -3.10 -8.43 -0.17
N TYR A 105 -3.78 -7.93 -1.20
CA TYR A 105 -3.99 -6.51 -1.38
C TYR A 105 -4.97 -6.08 -0.30
N MET A 106 -4.42 -5.50 0.75
CA MET A 106 -5.21 -4.92 1.80
C MET A 106 -6.08 -3.83 1.19
N GLY A 107 -7.41 -3.90 1.37
CA GLY A 107 -8.25 -2.76 1.08
C GLY A 107 -7.81 -1.58 1.96
N PHE A 108 -7.75 -0.36 1.43
CA PHE A 108 -7.26 0.81 2.18
C PHE A 108 -8.01 1.01 3.51
N ALA A 109 -9.27 0.57 3.62
CA ALA A 109 -10.01 0.57 4.88
C ALA A 109 -9.33 -0.26 5.98
N ARG A 110 -8.78 -1.43 5.64
CA ARG A 110 -8.02 -2.27 6.58
C ARG A 110 -6.67 -1.63 6.90
N ALA A 111 -5.96 -1.09 5.90
CA ALA A 111 -4.69 -0.40 6.16
C ALA A 111 -4.90 0.82 7.07
N ALA A 112 -5.94 1.62 6.84
CA ALA A 112 -6.30 2.74 7.70
C ALA A 112 -6.63 2.30 9.13
N ASP A 113 -7.37 1.21 9.29
CA ASP A 113 -7.71 0.63 10.61
C ASP A 113 -6.46 0.16 11.36
N VAL A 114 -5.55 -0.56 10.69
CA VAL A 114 -4.26 -0.97 11.24
C VAL A 114 -3.49 0.25 11.73
N LEU A 115 -3.40 1.28 10.89
CA LEU A 115 -2.64 2.50 11.19
C LEU A 115 -3.24 3.33 12.35
N GLU A 116 -4.56 3.28 12.58
CA GLU A 116 -5.23 4.00 13.68
C GLU A 116 -5.10 3.28 15.03
N HIS A 117 -4.97 1.95 15.01
CA HIS A 117 -4.93 1.11 16.21
C HIS A 117 -3.52 0.71 16.65
N HIS A 118 -2.51 0.79 15.78
CA HIS A 118 -1.15 0.40 16.10
C HIS A 118 -0.23 1.63 16.22
N ALA A 119 0.16 1.96 17.44
CA ALA A 119 1.11 3.03 17.71
C ALA A 119 2.55 2.55 17.49
N VAL A 120 3.24 3.17 16.53
CA VAL A 120 4.58 2.75 16.10
C VAL A 120 5.49 3.97 15.99
N CYS A 121 6.65 3.90 16.62
CA CYS A 121 7.71 4.89 16.46
C CYS A 121 8.81 4.30 15.57
N LEU A 122 8.97 4.86 14.38
CA LEU A 122 9.97 4.48 13.38
C LEU A 122 11.23 5.32 13.58
N PHE A 123 12.40 4.67 13.58
CA PHE A 123 13.67 5.40 13.63
C PHE A 123 14.79 4.62 12.94
N GLY A 124 15.83 5.34 12.53
CA GLY A 124 17.07 4.77 12.02
C GLY A 124 18.27 5.54 12.57
N THR A 125 19.44 4.91 12.61
CA THR A 125 20.69 5.54 13.07
C THR A 125 21.51 6.16 11.94
N GLU A 126 21.21 5.83 10.69
CA GLU A 126 21.94 6.31 9.51
C GLU A 126 21.08 7.22 8.64
N GLY A 127 21.72 7.97 7.73
CA GLY A 127 21.00 8.89 6.84
C GLY A 127 19.96 8.18 5.95
N PHE A 128 20.30 7.00 5.42
CA PHE A 128 19.40 6.20 4.59
C PHE A 128 18.24 5.62 5.41
N THR A 129 18.53 4.97 6.54
CA THR A 129 17.49 4.37 7.39
C THR A 129 16.55 5.39 8.01
N ARG A 130 17.04 6.59 8.37
CA ARG A 130 16.19 7.72 8.78
C ARG A 130 15.27 8.20 7.66
N LYS A 131 15.77 8.28 6.41
CA LYS A 131 14.93 8.61 5.25
C LYS A 131 13.80 7.59 5.06
N VAL A 132 14.09 6.29 5.16
CA VAL A 132 13.08 5.23 5.07
C VAL A 132 12.02 5.40 6.16
N ALA A 133 12.43 5.63 7.42
CA ALA A 133 11.51 5.87 8.54
C ALA A 133 10.60 7.09 8.30
N SER A 134 11.18 8.19 7.83
CA SER A 134 10.46 9.42 7.50
C SER A 134 9.46 9.22 6.36
N TYR A 135 9.87 8.56 5.27
CA TYR A 135 8.97 8.26 4.16
C TYR A 135 7.83 7.33 4.57
N MET A 136 8.12 6.28 5.35
CA MET A 136 7.11 5.34 5.82
C MET A 136 6.07 6.04 6.71
N SER A 137 6.50 6.93 7.62
CA SER A 137 5.59 7.75 8.44
C SER A 137 4.75 8.71 7.59
N ASN A 138 5.34 9.38 6.60
CA ASN A 138 4.62 10.29 5.70
C ASN A 138 3.58 9.55 4.85
N LEU A 139 3.91 8.35 4.34
CA LEU A 139 2.98 7.50 3.61
C LEU A 139 1.83 7.02 4.50
N ALA A 140 2.11 6.66 5.75
CA ALA A 140 1.09 6.28 6.72
C ALA A 140 0.13 7.45 7.02
N MET A 141 0.66 8.65 7.27
CA MET A 141 -0.13 9.89 7.43
C MET A 141 -0.99 10.19 6.19
N ALA A 142 -0.43 10.04 4.99
CA ALA A 142 -1.14 10.27 3.73
C ALA A 142 -2.24 9.23 3.49
N THR A 143 -2.08 8.02 4.02
CA THR A 143 -3.07 6.92 3.94
C THR A 143 -4.20 7.11 4.95
N ASN A 144 -3.86 7.47 6.19
CA ASN A 144 -4.81 7.81 7.25
C ASN A 144 -4.27 8.97 8.09
N PRO A 145 -4.91 10.15 8.09
CA PRO A 145 -4.51 11.28 8.93
C PRO A 145 -4.54 11.00 10.45
N ARG A 146 -5.21 9.93 10.89
CA ARG A 146 -5.24 9.46 12.28
C ARG A 146 -4.22 8.37 12.58
N SER A 147 -3.32 8.07 11.65
CA SER A 147 -2.31 7.05 11.86
C SER A 147 -1.46 7.39 13.09
N LYS A 148 -1.13 6.36 13.88
CA LYS A 148 -0.24 6.46 15.04
C LYS A 148 1.18 5.99 14.71
N MET A 149 1.50 5.87 13.42
CA MET A 149 2.83 5.55 12.92
C MET A 149 3.62 6.84 12.66
N VAL A 150 4.63 7.09 13.49
CA VAL A 150 5.37 8.36 13.51
C VAL A 150 6.87 8.11 13.38
N SER A 151 7.56 9.00 12.67
CA SER A 151 9.02 9.06 12.71
C SER A 151 9.48 9.71 14.01
N ALA A 152 10.52 9.14 14.63
CA ALA A 152 11.17 9.73 15.79
C ALA A 152 11.76 11.13 15.51
N GLU A 153 12.08 11.45 14.25
CA GLU A 153 12.56 12.79 13.87
C GLU A 153 11.50 13.88 14.05
N THR A 154 10.22 13.51 14.04
CA THR A 154 9.09 14.44 14.17
C THR A 154 8.62 14.56 15.63
N LEU A 155 9.07 13.68 16.51
CA LEU A 155 8.67 13.67 17.91
C LEU A 155 9.37 14.76 18.72
N LEU A 156 8.59 15.60 19.39
CA LEU A 156 9.08 16.63 20.32
C LEU A 156 9.26 16.10 21.75
N VAL A 157 8.66 14.95 22.05
CA VAL A 157 8.71 14.26 23.34
C VAL A 157 9.09 12.80 23.12
N PRO A 158 9.64 12.11 24.13
CA PRO A 158 9.89 10.68 24.03
C PRO A 158 8.62 9.90 23.63
N PRO A 159 8.75 8.80 22.87
CA PRO A 159 7.61 7.97 22.50
C PRO A 159 6.95 7.37 23.75
N ASP A 160 5.64 7.18 23.68
CA ASP A 160 4.87 6.58 24.76
C ASP A 160 5.30 5.12 24.99
N ALA A 161 5.17 4.65 26.24
CA ALA A 161 5.66 3.33 26.64
C ALA A 161 4.92 2.17 25.95
N ASP A 162 3.70 2.41 25.46
CA ASP A 162 2.88 1.45 24.73
C ASP A 162 3.18 1.39 23.23
N MET A 163 4.02 2.28 22.71
CA MET A 163 4.42 2.29 21.31
C MET A 163 5.38 1.14 20.98
N LEU A 164 5.18 0.53 19.82
CA LEU A 164 6.20 -0.32 19.19
C LEU A 164 7.32 0.57 18.64
N LEU A 165 8.54 0.39 19.14
CA LEU A 165 9.73 1.02 18.58
C LEU A 165 10.31 0.11 17.49
N ALA A 166 10.18 0.54 16.24
CA ALA A 166 10.70 -0.17 15.08
C ALA A 166 11.98 0.51 14.58
N HIS A 167 13.11 -0.15 14.83
CA HIS A 167 14.43 0.32 14.43
C HIS A 167 14.73 -0.16 13.00
N ILE A 168 14.79 0.75 12.04
CA ILE A 168 15.20 0.46 10.67
C ILE A 168 16.72 0.49 10.61
N VAL A 169 17.33 -0.63 10.22
CA VAL A 169 18.77 -0.85 10.30
C VAL A 169 19.34 -1.33 8.98
N GLY A 170 20.60 -0.96 8.71
CA GLY A 170 21.40 -1.59 7.66
C GLY A 170 21.90 -2.99 8.07
N PRO A 171 22.50 -3.74 7.14
CA PRO A 171 23.05 -5.06 7.41
C PRO A 171 24.18 -5.03 8.46
N ASP A 172 25.02 -3.99 8.42
CA ASP A 172 26.17 -3.84 9.32
C ASP A 172 25.83 -3.16 10.66
N ASP A 173 24.61 -2.65 10.82
CA ASP A 173 24.18 -1.98 12.04
C ASP A 173 24.06 -2.98 13.20
N LYS A 174 24.62 -2.60 14.35
CA LYS A 174 24.53 -3.41 15.57
C LYS A 174 23.25 -3.08 16.32
N THR A 175 22.47 -4.11 16.63
CA THR A 175 21.28 -4.03 17.48
C THR A 175 21.50 -4.81 18.78
N ASP A 176 20.73 -4.50 19.81
CA ASP A 176 20.70 -5.29 21.04
C ASP A 176 20.29 -6.75 20.70
N PRO A 177 21.04 -7.78 21.14
CA PRO A 177 20.72 -9.18 20.86
C PRO A 177 19.36 -9.64 21.41
N SER A 178 18.80 -8.95 22.39
CA SER A 178 17.47 -9.24 22.93
C SER A 178 16.33 -8.84 21.99
N VAL A 179 16.58 -7.86 21.12
CA VAL A 179 15.60 -7.28 20.18
C VAL A 179 15.46 -8.20 18.95
N PRO A 180 14.25 -8.70 18.66
CA PRO A 180 14.01 -9.49 17.46
C PRO A 180 14.35 -8.70 16.18
N ARG A 181 15.18 -9.31 15.33
CA ARG A 181 15.65 -8.73 14.06
C ARG A 181 14.99 -9.44 12.88
N VAL A 182 14.40 -8.66 11.99
CA VAL A 182 13.64 -9.11 10.81
C VAL A 182 14.40 -8.70 9.56
N LEU A 183 14.78 -9.67 8.74
CA LEU A 183 15.39 -9.42 7.44
C LEU A 183 14.30 -9.10 6.39
N CYS A 184 14.45 -7.97 5.72
CA CYS A 184 13.52 -7.43 4.72
C CYS A 184 13.92 -7.81 3.29
N ASP A 185 14.23 -9.09 3.05
CA ASP A 185 14.71 -9.61 1.76
C ASP A 185 13.59 -10.15 0.86
N ASP A 186 12.54 -10.70 1.45
CA ASP A 186 11.42 -11.34 0.77
C ASP A 186 10.09 -10.72 1.20
N ALA A 187 9.54 -9.90 0.31
CA ALA A 187 8.28 -9.20 0.53
C ALA A 187 7.09 -10.16 0.77
N SER A 188 7.12 -11.39 0.27
CA SER A 188 6.01 -12.35 0.44
C SER A 188 5.94 -12.94 1.86
N ALA A 189 7.09 -13.04 2.53
CA ALA A 189 7.19 -13.56 3.90
C ALA A 189 7.31 -12.45 4.96
N LEU A 190 7.62 -11.22 4.54
CA LEU A 190 7.95 -10.11 5.42
C LEU A 190 6.87 -9.83 6.47
N ALA A 191 5.59 -9.80 6.07
CA ALA A 191 4.47 -9.56 6.99
C ALA A 191 4.42 -10.59 8.13
N LYS A 192 4.54 -11.88 7.81
CA LYS A 192 4.55 -12.97 8.80
C LYS A 192 5.74 -12.84 9.75
N ARG A 193 6.92 -12.45 9.24
CA ARG A 193 8.12 -12.25 10.06
C ARG A 193 7.98 -11.05 10.99
N ILE A 194 7.38 -9.95 10.52
CA ILE A 194 7.10 -8.77 11.35
C ILE A 194 6.16 -9.16 12.50
N SER A 195 5.04 -9.83 12.21
CA SER A 195 4.11 -10.30 13.25
C SER A 195 4.82 -11.19 14.27
N ALA A 196 5.56 -12.20 13.82
CA ALA A 196 6.27 -13.12 14.70
C ALA A 196 7.34 -12.43 15.56
N ALA A 197 8.03 -11.43 15.00
CA ALA A 197 9.01 -10.64 15.74
C ALA A 197 8.36 -9.76 16.81
N VAL A 198 7.20 -9.17 16.52
CA VAL A 198 6.45 -8.38 17.49
C VAL A 198 5.90 -9.26 18.61
N ASP A 199 5.40 -10.46 18.31
CA ASP A 199 4.95 -11.41 19.32
C ASP A 199 6.12 -11.90 20.20
N ALA A 200 7.27 -12.19 19.58
CA ALA A 200 8.49 -12.57 20.28
C ALA A 200 9.03 -11.44 21.17
N ALA A 201 8.94 -10.19 20.72
CA ALA A 201 9.30 -9.03 21.54
C ALA A 201 8.35 -8.94 22.74
N ARG A 202 7.03 -9.05 22.51
CA ARG A 202 6.00 -8.91 23.55
C ARG A 202 6.11 -9.98 24.63
N ALA A 203 6.53 -11.19 24.27
CA ALA A 203 6.79 -12.27 25.22
C ALA A 203 8.01 -12.03 26.12
N LYS A 204 8.95 -11.15 25.71
CA LYS A 204 10.18 -10.84 26.45
C LYS A 204 10.10 -9.53 27.23
N THR A 205 9.26 -8.60 26.80
CA THR A 205 9.13 -7.25 27.38
C THR A 205 8.54 -7.34 28.80
N GLY A 206 9.26 -6.81 29.79
CA GLY A 206 8.77 -6.66 31.16
C GLY A 206 7.77 -5.51 31.31
N GLU A 207 7.06 -5.43 32.44
CA GLU A 207 6.14 -4.31 32.72
C GLU A 207 6.88 -2.96 32.62
N GLY A 208 6.42 -2.09 31.72
CA GLY A 208 6.94 -0.73 31.53
C GLY A 208 8.12 -0.60 30.57
N GLU A 209 8.62 -1.69 29.97
CA GLU A 209 9.62 -1.61 28.91
C GLU A 209 8.97 -1.39 27.54
N PRO A 210 9.56 -0.55 26.66
CA PRO A 210 9.02 -0.33 25.34
C PRO A 210 9.22 -1.57 24.46
N LEU A 211 8.20 -1.93 23.70
CA LEU A 211 8.25 -3.02 22.74
C LEU A 211 9.20 -2.65 21.59
N ARG A 212 10.18 -3.49 21.26
CA ARG A 212 11.18 -3.18 20.21
C ARG A 212 11.35 -4.30 19.19
N ILE A 213 11.49 -3.93 17.92
CA ILE A 213 11.96 -4.79 16.83
C ILE A 213 13.00 -4.07 15.98
N ALA A 214 13.84 -4.82 15.28
CA ALA A 214 14.74 -4.30 14.26
C ALA A 214 14.32 -4.79 12.87
N LEU A 215 14.20 -3.87 11.91
CA LEU A 215 13.88 -4.12 10.50
C LEU A 215 15.13 -3.89 9.67
N GLU A 216 15.79 -4.97 9.27
CA GLU A 216 17.03 -4.92 8.49
C GLU A 216 16.73 -4.83 7.00
N LEU A 217 17.19 -3.73 6.38
CA LEU A 217 17.06 -3.50 4.96
C LEU A 217 18.13 -4.29 4.19
N SER A 218 17.74 -4.95 3.11
CA SER A 218 18.64 -5.75 2.29
C SER A 218 19.43 -4.93 1.26
N GLY A 219 18.98 -3.71 0.93
CA GLY A 219 19.65 -2.82 -0.01
C GLY A 219 20.08 -1.53 0.68
N VAL A 220 21.38 -1.34 0.85
CA VAL A 220 21.93 -0.02 1.15
C VAL A 220 22.50 0.54 -0.15
N ALA A 221 22.18 1.79 -0.48
CA ALA A 221 22.78 2.44 -1.63
C ALA A 221 24.31 2.43 -1.48
N GLY A 222 25.02 2.01 -2.53
CA GLY A 222 26.49 1.99 -2.51
C GLY A 222 27.07 3.39 -2.24
N SER A 223 28.31 3.47 -1.77
CA SER A 223 28.98 4.75 -1.43
C SER A 223 28.96 5.80 -2.55
N ASP A 224 28.83 5.34 -3.79
CA ASP A 224 28.89 6.16 -5.00
C ASP A 224 27.50 6.49 -5.59
N ALA A 225 26.42 6.07 -4.92
CA ALA A 225 25.06 6.31 -5.39
C ALA A 225 24.70 7.80 -5.36
N VAL A 226 24.09 8.29 -6.43
CA VAL A 226 23.63 9.68 -6.53
C VAL A 226 22.40 9.91 -5.63
N ALA A 227 22.26 11.13 -5.11
CA ALA A 227 21.22 11.45 -4.12
C ALA A 227 19.78 11.09 -4.55
N GLU A 228 19.46 11.22 -5.84
CA GLU A 228 18.15 10.85 -6.40
C GLU A 228 17.90 9.33 -6.42
N GLU A 229 18.95 8.52 -6.55
CA GLU A 229 18.84 7.06 -6.50
C GLU A 229 18.62 6.60 -5.06
N VAL A 230 19.40 7.15 -4.13
CA VAL A 230 19.23 6.93 -2.68
C VAL A 230 17.81 7.29 -2.24
N ASP A 231 17.27 8.39 -2.76
CA ASP A 231 15.91 8.84 -2.42
C ASP A 231 14.82 7.90 -2.96
N ARG A 232 14.94 7.47 -4.22
CA ARG A 232 14.02 6.49 -4.83
C ARG A 232 14.06 5.14 -4.11
N MET A 233 15.25 4.67 -3.74
CA MET A 233 15.42 3.44 -2.96
C MET A 233 14.76 3.56 -1.58
N ALA A 234 15.04 4.65 -0.85
CA ALA A 234 14.45 4.86 0.46
C ALA A 234 12.91 4.92 0.42
N HIS A 235 12.36 5.56 -0.63
CA HIS A 235 10.92 5.61 -0.86
C HIS A 235 10.35 4.22 -1.19
N HIS A 236 11.08 3.43 -2.00
CA HIS A 236 10.68 2.06 -2.33
C HIS A 236 10.62 1.16 -1.09
N ASP A 237 11.67 1.17 -0.27
CA ASP A 237 11.73 0.37 0.96
C ASP A 237 10.64 0.80 1.95
N ALA A 238 10.36 2.10 2.05
CA ALA A 238 9.27 2.61 2.88
C ALA A 238 7.90 2.07 2.48
N ILE A 239 7.62 1.96 1.16
CA ILE A 239 6.38 1.37 0.65
C ILE A 239 6.31 -0.12 1.03
N LEU A 240 7.39 -0.88 0.78
CA LEU A 240 7.43 -2.31 1.09
C LEU A 240 7.23 -2.60 2.58
N LEU A 241 7.89 -1.82 3.44
CA LEU A 241 7.73 -1.94 4.89
C LEU A 241 6.32 -1.56 5.35
N LEU A 242 5.72 -0.50 4.81
CA LEU A 242 4.37 -0.10 5.15
C LEU A 242 3.34 -1.15 4.73
N ASP A 243 3.46 -1.69 3.53
CA ASP A 243 2.57 -2.74 3.03
C ASP A 243 2.69 -3.99 3.89
N ALA A 244 3.92 -4.43 4.19
CA ALA A 244 4.17 -5.60 5.03
C ALA A 244 3.69 -5.39 6.47
N PHE A 245 3.86 -4.19 7.03
CA PHE A 245 3.34 -3.84 8.35
C PHE A 245 1.81 -3.91 8.37
N CYS A 246 1.16 -3.29 7.38
CA CYS A 246 -0.30 -3.36 7.26
C CYS A 246 -0.76 -4.82 7.21
N MET A 247 -0.16 -5.64 6.34
CA MET A 247 -0.45 -7.08 6.21
C MET A 247 -0.19 -7.90 7.48
N ALA A 248 0.77 -7.49 8.31
CA ALA A 248 1.08 -8.20 9.55
C ALA A 248 -0.01 -8.03 10.63
N PHE A 249 -0.76 -6.92 10.60
CA PHE A 249 -1.66 -6.52 11.69
C PHE A 249 -3.13 -6.37 11.30
N SER A 250 -3.50 -6.79 10.09
CA SER A 250 -4.89 -6.73 9.60
C SER A 250 -5.80 -7.88 9.99
#